data_AF-A0A3M1KUL2-F1
#
_entry.id   AF-A0A3M1KUL2-F1
#
_cell.length_a   1.000
_cell.length_b   1.000
_cell.length_c   1.000
_cell.angle_alpha   90.00
_cell.angle_beta   90.00
_cell.angle_gamma   90.00
#
_symmetry.space_group_name_H-M   'P 1'
#
loop_
_entity.id
_entity.type
_entity.pdbx_description
1 polymer ?
#
loop_
_entity_poly.entity_id
_entity_poly.type
_entity_poly.pdbx_seq_one_letter_code
_entity_poly.pdbx_strand_id
1 'polypeptide(L)' 'KKRKIAKAYDVDGGGYAKRVTYVINGEGIITHVDAQVNTSTHAQDILSTLASN' A
#
# COMPACT_ATOMS: atom_id res chain seq x y z
N LYS A 1 9.06 18.70 -8.85
CA LYS A 1 9.92 17.49 -9.01
C LYS A 1 9.02 16.26 -9.00
N LYS A 2 8.91 15.52 -10.12
CA LYS A 2 7.97 14.40 -10.30
C LYS A 2 8.28 13.25 -9.33
N ARG A 3 7.26 12.52 -8.84
CA ARG A 3 7.36 11.23 -8.09
C ARG A 3 7.97 11.26 -6.68
N LYS A 4 7.81 12.37 -5.93
CA LYS A 4 8.31 12.45 -4.53
C LYS A 4 7.71 11.37 -3.61
N ILE A 5 6.41 11.13 -3.72
CA ILE A 5 5.70 10.15 -2.87
C ILE A 5 6.19 8.73 -3.17
N ALA A 6 6.17 8.31 -4.44
CA ALA A 6 6.63 6.97 -4.81
C ALA A 6 8.07 6.69 -4.37
N LYS A 7 8.97 7.69 -4.45
CA LYS A 7 10.34 7.57 -3.95
C LYS A 7 10.43 7.53 -2.43
N ALA A 8 9.66 8.35 -1.72
CA ALA A 8 9.64 8.37 -0.27
C ALA A 8 9.16 7.05 0.33
N TYR A 9 8.28 6.35 -0.38
CA TYR A 9 7.74 5.04 0.00
C TYR A 9 8.48 3.86 -0.68
N ASP A 10 9.62 4.10 -1.35
CA ASP A 10 10.41 3.09 -2.07
C ASP A 10 9.65 2.23 -3.12
N VAL A 11 8.61 2.82 -3.72
CA VAL A 11 7.76 2.19 -4.74
C VAL A 11 7.90 2.83 -6.11
N ASP A 12 9.03 3.49 -6.42
CA ASP A 12 9.29 3.98 -7.78
C ASP A 12 9.52 2.79 -8.74
N GLY A 13 8.66 2.65 -9.76
CA GLY A 13 8.74 1.64 -10.80
C GLY A 13 9.43 2.13 -12.07
N GLY A 14 10.16 3.25 -12.03
CA GLY A 14 10.90 3.75 -13.20
C GLY A 14 10.04 4.50 -14.22
N GLY A 15 8.78 4.79 -13.91
CA GLY A 15 7.86 5.54 -14.79
C GLY A 15 6.48 5.75 -14.17
N TYR A 16 6.09 4.81 -13.31
CA TYR A 16 4.88 4.81 -12.49
C TYR A 16 5.22 4.25 -11.10
N ALA A 17 4.31 4.38 -10.13
CA ALA A 17 4.48 3.75 -8.82
C ALA A 17 4.15 2.25 -8.89
N LYS A 18 4.93 1.39 -8.24
CA LYS A 18 4.60 -0.03 -8.05
C LYS A 18 3.25 -0.15 -7.33
N ARG A 19 2.50 -1.22 -7.60
CA ARG A 19 1.23 -1.49 -6.93
C ARG A 19 1.51 -1.99 -5.51
N VAL A 20 1.23 -1.14 -4.54
CA VAL A 20 1.35 -1.42 -3.10
C VAL A 20 0.19 -0.71 -2.40
N THR A 21 -0.47 -1.39 -1.47
CA THR A 21 -1.52 -0.83 -0.62
C THR A 21 -0.97 -0.66 0.80
N TYR A 22 -1.20 0.50 1.39
CA TYR A 22 -0.82 0.80 2.77
C TYR A 22 -2.07 1.00 3.62
N VAL A 23 -2.12 0.36 4.79
CA VAL A 23 -3.10 0.69 5.84
C VAL A 23 -2.42 1.65 6.79
N ILE A 24 -3.03 2.82 7.00
CA ILE A 24 -2.51 3.89 7.85
C ILE A 24 -3.55 4.18 8.93
N ASN A 25 -3.15 4.16 10.19
CA ASN A 25 -4.04 4.44 11.32
C ASN A 25 -4.32 5.95 11.48
N GLY A 26 -5.15 6.32 12.46
CA GLY A 26 -5.52 7.72 12.74
C GLY A 26 -4.36 8.63 13.16
N GLU A 27 -3.22 8.07 13.57
CA GLU A 27 -2.01 8.80 13.96
C GLU A 27 -1.03 9.00 12.77
N GLY A 28 -1.37 8.46 11.60
CA GLY A 28 -0.50 8.52 10.41
C GLY A 28 0.57 7.43 10.37
N ILE A 29 0.46 6.38 11.20
CA ILE A 29 1.39 5.25 11.23
C ILE A 29 0.92 4.17 10.26
N ILE A 30 1.83 3.67 9.42
CA ILE A 30 1.57 2.51 8.56
C ILE A 30 1.49 1.26 9.44
N THR A 31 0.33 0.63 9.51
CA THR A 31 0.10 -0.61 10.28
C THR A 31 0.17 -1.86 9.42
N HIS A 32 0.01 -1.73 8.10
CA HIS A 32 0.14 -2.85 7.17
C HIS A 32 0.61 -2.39 5.78
N VAL A 33 1.40 -3.24 5.12
CA VAL A 33 1.86 -3.05 3.75
C VAL A 33 1.52 -4.30 2.94
N ASP A 34 0.62 -4.16 1.97
CA ASP A 34 0.36 -5.19 0.96
C ASP A 34 1.14 -4.86 -0.33
N ALA A 35 2.25 -5.56 -0.51
CA ALA A 35 3.10 -5.45 -1.70
C ALA A 35 2.82 -6.52 -2.77
N GLN A 36 1.86 -7.44 -2.52
CA GLN A 36 1.53 -8.56 -3.42
C GLN A 36 0.04 -8.53 -3.76
N VAL A 37 -0.44 -7.35 -4.16
CA VAL A 37 -1.85 -7.09 -4.42
C VAL A 37 -2.40 -8.06 -5.47
N ASN A 38 -3.28 -8.95 -5.02
CA ASN A 38 -4.10 -9.76 -5.90
C ASN A 38 -5.36 -8.98 -6.28
N THR A 39 -5.43 -8.49 -7.51
CA THR A 39 -6.52 -7.60 -7.95
C THR A 39 -7.89 -8.28 -7.97
N SER A 40 -7.96 -9.61 -7.99
CA SER A 40 -9.25 -10.33 -7.97
C SER A 40 -9.86 -10.42 -6.58
N THR A 41 -9.04 -10.39 -5.53
CA THR A 41 -9.46 -10.56 -4.13
C THR A 41 -9.11 -9.37 -3.23
N HIS A 42 -8.53 -8.30 -3.79
CA HIS A 42 -7.92 -7.20 -3.05
C HIS A 42 -8.81 -6.62 -1.94
N ALA A 43 -10.10 -6.40 -2.19
CA ALA A 43 -11.01 -5.85 -1.18
C ALA A 43 -11.20 -6.80 0.00
N GLN A 44 -11.36 -8.09 -0.26
CA GLN A 44 -11.48 -9.13 0.76
C GLN A 44 -10.17 -9.32 1.52
N ASP A 45 -9.03 -9.27 0.82
CA ASP A 45 -7.70 -9.42 1.41
C ASP A 45 -7.45 -8.29 2.42
N ILE A 46 -7.71 -7.04 2.03
CA ILE A 46 -7.57 -5.88 2.92
C ILE A 46 -8.58 -5.95 4.08
N LEU A 47 -9.82 -6.34 3.83
CA LEU A 47 -10.82 -6.49 4.90
C LEU A 47 -10.39 -7.53 5.94
N SER A 48 -9.86 -8.67 5.50
CA SER A 48 -9.34 -9.73 6.37
C SER A 48 -8.17 -9.23 7.24
N THR A 49 -7.26 -8.46 6.63
CA THR A 49 -6.17 -7.79 7.36
C THR A 49 -6.69 -6.82 8.41
N LEU A 50 -7.72 -6.03 8.10
CA LEU A 50 -8.30 -5.08 9.06
C LEU A 50 -9.05 -5.77 10.20
N ALA A 51 -9.69 -6.90 9.94
CA ALA A 51 -10.46 -7.64 10.95
C ALA A 51 -9.60 -8.47 11.91
N SER A 52 -8.33 -8.73 11.55
CA SER A 52 -7.39 -9.55 12.34
C SER A 52 -6.46 -8.73 13.24
N ASN A 53 -6.54 -7.40 13.20
CA ASN A 53 -5.80 -6.45 14.04
C ASN A 53 -6.70 -5.85 15.13
#